data_AF-A0A7Y9NFR8-F1
#
_entry.id   AF-A0A7Y9NFR8-F1
#
_cell.length_a   1.000
_cell.length_b   1.000
_cell.length_c   1.000
_cell.angle_alpha   90.00
_cell.angle_beta   90.00
_cell.angle_gamma   90.00
#
_symmetry.space_group_name_H-M   'P 1'
#
loop_
_entity.id
_entity.type
_entity.pdbx_description
1 polymer ?
#
loop_
_entity_poly.entity_id
_entity_poly.type
_entity_poly.pdbx_seq_one_letter_code
_entity_poly.pdbx_strand_id
1 'polypeptide(L)'
;MRAAATVLSVALLAGCAGHDQITTVDTRAENVDHQRLEPNVGSHGSGKVETYQLGPTEGYRMPQLNAGPDPAVGDRDPRRALAPTTVCLQLVIDTEGKVERSLPVSDRSDCAAGNAPENAPLMQAAQEAVAMWRFVPAAVCHFPPQRVPTDRGSCEGAERIEPVPVSLLYGFTFEIVKGQHVVRRQGR
;
A
#
# COMPACT_ATOMS: atom_id res chain seq x y z
N MET A 1 23.50 7.37 -93.60
CA MET A 1 24.47 6.60 -92.78
C MET A 1 24.10 6.77 -91.31
N ARG A 2 23.91 5.64 -90.58
CA ARG A 2 23.82 5.50 -89.10
C ARG A 2 22.59 6.14 -88.43
N ALA A 3 21.91 5.58 -87.43
CA ALA A 3 21.89 4.28 -86.77
C ALA A 3 20.57 4.19 -85.98
N ALA A 4 20.08 2.98 -85.72
CA ALA A 4 18.92 2.71 -84.87
C ALA A 4 19.24 2.88 -83.38
N ALA A 5 18.25 3.28 -82.57
CA ALA A 5 18.28 3.11 -81.12
C ALA A 5 16.86 2.91 -80.57
N THR A 6 16.55 1.65 -80.28
CA THR A 6 15.48 1.15 -79.42
C THR A 6 15.54 1.79 -78.03
N VAL A 7 14.40 2.25 -77.49
CA VAL A 7 14.27 2.66 -76.09
C VAL A 7 13.36 1.68 -75.35
N LEU A 8 13.95 1.11 -74.30
CA LEU A 8 13.44 0.08 -73.40
C LEU A 8 12.53 0.71 -72.34
N SER A 9 11.39 0.08 -72.05
CA SER A 9 10.48 0.45 -70.96
C SER A 9 11.09 0.15 -69.59
N VAL A 10 10.97 1.07 -68.63
CA VAL A 10 11.24 0.82 -67.20
C VAL A 10 9.98 1.18 -66.41
N ALA A 11 9.31 0.17 -65.87
CA ALA A 11 8.21 0.32 -64.92
C ALA A 11 8.78 0.51 -63.50
N LEU A 12 8.53 1.68 -62.90
CA LEU A 12 8.86 1.97 -61.51
C LEU A 12 7.77 1.41 -60.60
N LEU A 13 8.03 0.28 -59.95
CA LEU A 13 7.25 -0.20 -58.81
C LEU A 13 7.60 0.67 -57.59
N ALA A 14 6.78 1.68 -57.29
CA ALA A 14 6.82 2.38 -56.01
C ALA A 14 6.18 1.50 -54.94
N GLY A 15 6.99 0.71 -54.22
CA GLY A 15 6.54 0.04 -53.01
C GLY A 15 6.43 1.05 -51.86
N CYS A 16 5.22 1.25 -51.32
CA CYS A 16 5.02 2.00 -50.09
C CYS A 16 5.66 1.22 -48.93
N ALA A 17 6.89 1.57 -48.56
CA ALA A 17 7.44 1.17 -47.28
C ALA A 17 6.65 1.90 -46.19
N GLY A 18 5.66 1.22 -45.62
CA GLY A 18 4.94 1.69 -44.44
C GLY A 18 5.95 1.94 -43.33
N HIS A 19 6.09 3.20 -42.91
CA HIS A 19 6.93 3.54 -41.77
C HIS A 19 6.20 3.07 -40.52
N ASP A 20 6.79 2.13 -39.78
CA ASP A 20 6.33 1.79 -38.43
C ASP A 20 6.33 3.07 -37.59
N GLN A 21 5.14 3.58 -37.26
CA GLN A 21 5.01 4.64 -36.28
C GLN A 21 5.20 4.03 -34.89
N ILE A 22 6.40 4.19 -34.37
CA ILE A 22 6.76 3.84 -33.01
C ILE A 22 6.39 5.04 -32.13
N THR A 23 5.30 4.93 -31.36
CA THR A 23 4.96 5.93 -30.34
C THR A 23 5.44 5.42 -28.99
N THR A 24 6.37 6.15 -28.37
CA THR A 24 6.78 5.91 -26.98
C THR A 24 5.85 6.67 -26.06
N VAL A 25 5.15 5.94 -25.19
CA VAL A 25 4.29 6.48 -24.14
C VAL A 25 5.02 6.32 -22.81
N ASP A 26 5.35 7.43 -22.14
CA ASP A 26 5.84 7.40 -20.75
C ASP A 26 4.66 6.99 -19.85
N THR A 27 4.81 5.90 -19.09
CA THR A 27 3.83 5.46 -18.09
C THR A 27 4.35 5.69 -16.69
N ARG A 28 3.42 5.88 -15.75
CA ARG A 28 3.70 6.04 -14.32
C ARG A 28 3.04 4.87 -13.60
N ALA A 29 3.81 4.13 -12.82
CA ALA A 29 3.27 3.09 -11.94
C ALA A 29 3.54 3.48 -10.48
N GLU A 30 2.51 3.39 -9.65
CA GLU A 30 2.59 3.53 -8.20
C GLU A 30 2.61 2.14 -7.58
N ASN A 31 3.56 1.88 -6.69
CA ASN A 31 3.57 0.70 -5.84
C ASN A 31 3.41 1.17 -4.39
N VAL A 32 2.55 0.48 -3.65
CA VAL A 32 2.37 0.70 -2.22
C VAL A 32 2.45 -0.64 -1.52
N ASP A 33 3.39 -0.76 -0.60
CA ASP A 33 3.45 -1.86 0.37
C ASP A 33 3.04 -1.34 1.74
N HIS A 34 2.41 -2.20 2.55
CA HIS A 34 2.07 -1.87 3.93
C HIS A 34 2.55 -2.93 4.90
N GLN A 35 3.07 -2.48 6.04
CA GLN A 35 3.55 -3.36 7.09
C GLN A 35 3.11 -2.86 8.45
N ARG A 36 2.59 -3.76 9.29
CA ARG A 36 2.39 -3.47 10.72
C ARG A 36 3.75 -3.36 11.41
N LEU A 37 3.98 -2.24 12.08
CA LEU A 37 5.20 -1.95 12.81
C LEU A 37 5.06 -2.48 14.25
N GLU A 38 6.14 -3.06 14.76
CA GLU A 38 6.20 -3.46 16.16
C GLU A 38 6.17 -2.22 17.07
N PRO A 39 5.42 -2.26 18.19
CA PRO A 39 5.45 -1.20 19.18
C PRO A 39 6.88 -0.99 19.70
N ASN A 40 7.33 0.27 19.72
CA ASN A 40 8.65 0.59 20.24
C ASN A 40 8.62 0.57 21.77
N VAL A 41 8.78 -0.59 22.38
CA VAL A 41 8.76 -0.83 23.85
C VAL A 41 9.92 -0.15 24.62
N GLY A 42 10.58 0.85 24.02
CA GLY A 42 11.69 1.61 24.63
C GLY A 42 11.79 3.08 24.22
N SER A 43 10.86 3.64 23.44
CA SER A 43 10.89 5.09 23.10
C SER A 43 10.11 5.90 24.14
N HIS A 44 10.76 6.92 24.69
CA HIS A 44 10.37 7.69 25.86
C HIS A 44 9.15 8.58 25.62
N GLY A 45 7.94 8.02 25.70
CA GLY A 45 6.74 8.77 26.05
C GLY A 45 6.62 8.88 27.57
N SER A 46 6.33 10.07 28.11
CA SER A 46 6.21 10.32 29.56
C SER A 46 4.97 9.67 30.23
N GLY A 47 4.25 8.80 29.51
CA GLY A 47 3.09 8.08 30.03
C GLY A 47 3.51 6.70 30.56
N LYS A 48 3.09 6.36 31.78
CA LYS A 48 3.21 4.97 32.27
C LYS A 48 2.25 4.11 31.46
N VAL A 49 2.79 3.24 30.61
CA VAL A 49 2.01 2.18 29.94
C VAL A 49 1.83 1.06 30.97
N GLU A 50 0.61 0.86 31.45
CA GLU A 50 0.27 -0.32 32.23
C GLU A 50 0.01 -1.49 31.29
N THR A 51 0.85 -2.52 31.38
CA THR A 51 0.67 -3.76 30.61
C THR A 51 -0.47 -4.56 31.23
N TYR A 52 -1.51 -4.80 30.43
CA TYR A 52 -2.59 -5.70 30.83
C TYR A 52 -2.09 -7.14 30.93
N GLN A 53 -2.28 -7.77 32.08
CA GLN A 53 -1.97 -9.18 32.32
C GLN A 53 -3.22 -10.02 32.10
N LEU A 54 -3.18 -10.91 31.11
CA LEU A 54 -4.26 -11.85 30.86
C LEU A 54 -4.40 -12.84 32.03
N GLY A 55 -5.64 -13.08 32.44
CA GLY A 55 -5.98 -14.11 33.39
C GLY A 55 -5.69 -15.54 32.87
N PRO A 56 -5.69 -16.54 33.76
CA PRO A 56 -5.33 -17.92 33.42
C PRO A 56 -6.26 -18.55 32.38
N THR A 57 -7.51 -18.08 32.29
CA THR A 57 -8.54 -18.51 31.34
C THR A 57 -8.84 -17.48 30.26
N GLU A 58 -7.94 -16.52 30.06
CA GLU A 58 -8.09 -15.47 29.07
C GLU A 58 -7.12 -15.67 27.90
N GLY A 59 -7.57 -15.25 26.73
CA GLY A 59 -6.80 -15.11 25.51
C GLY A 59 -6.99 -13.73 24.92
N TYR A 60 -6.06 -13.32 24.06
CA TYR A 60 -6.16 -12.07 23.32
C TYR A 60 -6.03 -12.34 21.83
N ARG A 61 -7.08 -12.00 21.08
CA ARG A 61 -7.04 -12.01 19.63
C ARG A 61 -6.54 -10.68 19.12
N MET A 62 -5.45 -10.74 18.37
CA MET A 62 -4.95 -9.58 17.62
C MET A 62 -5.96 -9.15 16.57
N PRO A 63 -6.11 -7.83 16.33
CA PRO A 63 -6.92 -7.34 15.23
C PRO A 63 -6.30 -7.79 13.90
N GLN A 64 -7.16 -8.12 12.92
CA GLN A 64 -6.73 -8.57 11.59
C GLN A 64 -7.37 -7.68 10.54
N LEU A 65 -6.58 -7.17 9.59
CA LEU A 65 -7.11 -6.39 8.48
C LEU A 65 -8.03 -7.30 7.64
N ASN A 66 -9.30 -6.93 7.54
CA ASN A 66 -10.34 -7.71 6.85
C ASN A 66 -10.62 -7.15 5.46
N ALA A 67 -10.71 -5.82 5.32
CA ALA A 67 -10.99 -5.17 4.06
C ALA A 67 -10.50 -3.72 4.05
N GLY A 68 -10.21 -3.19 2.87
CA GLY A 68 -9.82 -1.80 2.68
C GLY A 68 -9.04 -1.63 1.39
N PRO A 69 -9.09 -0.46 0.74
CA PRO A 69 -8.26 -0.19 -0.41
C PRO A 69 -6.81 0.10 0.03
N ASP A 70 -5.86 -0.16 -0.86
CA ASP A 70 -4.51 0.37 -0.68
C ASP A 70 -4.50 1.89 -0.89
N PRO A 71 -3.56 2.62 -0.25
CA PRO A 71 -3.33 4.03 -0.55
C PRO A 71 -3.06 4.27 -2.03
N ALA A 72 -3.65 5.32 -2.58
CA ALA A 72 -3.42 5.75 -3.96
C ALA A 72 -3.14 7.25 -3.98
N VAL A 73 -1.99 7.64 -4.54
CA VAL A 73 -1.58 9.05 -4.55
C VAL A 73 -2.26 9.77 -5.71
N GLY A 74 -2.27 9.14 -6.89
CA GLY A 74 -2.85 9.67 -8.10
C GLY A 74 -2.19 10.96 -8.56
N ASP A 75 -2.96 11.84 -9.20
CA ASP A 75 -2.46 13.11 -9.76
C ASP A 75 -2.08 14.16 -8.69
N ARG A 76 -2.31 13.88 -7.41
CA ARG A 76 -1.91 14.75 -6.29
C ARG A 76 -0.40 14.87 -6.15
N ASP A 77 0.34 13.87 -6.64
CA ASP A 77 1.79 13.90 -6.71
C ASP A 77 2.23 13.91 -8.18
N PRO A 78 2.67 15.07 -8.69
CA PRO A 78 3.07 15.20 -10.09
C PRO A 78 4.41 14.54 -10.41
N ARG A 79 5.10 13.95 -9.41
CA ARG A 79 6.39 13.29 -9.63
C ARG A 79 6.21 12.09 -10.56
N ARG A 80 7.15 11.97 -11.51
CA ARG A 80 7.27 10.81 -12.41
C ARG A 80 8.19 9.72 -11.88
N ALA A 81 8.94 10.03 -10.82
CA ALA A 81 9.81 9.11 -10.12
C ALA A 81 9.86 9.49 -8.65
N LEU A 82 9.77 8.49 -7.78
CA LEU A 82 9.89 8.60 -6.34
C LEU A 82 10.60 7.35 -5.84
N ALA A 83 11.77 7.53 -5.20
CA ALA A 83 12.45 6.44 -4.52
C ALA A 83 11.58 5.93 -3.36
N PRO A 84 11.72 4.66 -2.93
CA PRO A 84 10.95 4.09 -1.83
C PRO A 84 10.91 5.02 -0.61
N THR A 85 9.71 5.51 -0.29
CA THR A 85 9.48 6.51 0.74
C THR A 85 8.39 6.02 1.68
N THR A 86 8.74 5.81 2.94
CA THR A 86 7.83 5.28 3.95
C THR A 86 7.15 6.40 4.73
N VAL A 87 5.82 6.41 4.74
CA VAL A 87 5.00 7.17 5.71
C VAL A 87 4.49 6.23 6.79
N CYS A 88 4.32 6.72 8.01
CA CYS A 88 3.87 5.90 9.12
C CYS A 88 2.66 6.51 9.81
N LEU A 89 1.69 5.66 10.12
CA LEU A 89 0.45 6.04 10.80
C LEU A 89 0.22 5.17 12.04
N GLN A 90 -0.20 5.81 13.13
CA GLN A 90 -0.89 5.14 14.23
C GLN A 90 -2.39 5.14 13.95
N LEU A 91 -2.97 3.95 13.81
CA LEU A 91 -4.39 3.74 13.62
C LEU A 91 -5.05 3.46 14.97
N VAL A 92 -6.04 4.26 15.34
CA VAL A 92 -6.92 4.00 16.48
C VAL A 92 -8.14 3.25 15.95
N ILE A 93 -8.30 2.01 16.38
CA ILE A 93 -9.34 1.10 15.94
C ILE A 93 -10.32 0.88 17.08
N ASP A 94 -11.62 1.06 16.82
CA ASP A 94 -12.67 0.85 17.82
C ASP A 94 -13.02 -0.63 18.03
N THR A 95 -13.97 -0.88 18.92
CA THR A 95 -14.48 -2.22 19.26
C THR A 95 -15.25 -2.88 18.11
N GLU A 96 -15.66 -2.13 17.08
CA GLU A 96 -16.29 -2.64 15.87
C GLU A 96 -15.28 -2.93 14.75
N GLY A 97 -13.99 -2.63 14.98
CA GLY A 97 -12.93 -2.84 13.99
C GLY A 97 -12.87 -1.75 12.94
N LYS A 98 -13.44 -0.57 13.19
CA LYS A 98 -13.31 0.61 12.32
C LYS A 98 -12.12 1.45 12.76
N VAL A 99 -11.41 2.03 11.80
CA VAL A 99 -10.43 3.08 12.09
C VAL A 99 -11.18 4.38 12.43
N GLU A 100 -11.09 4.83 13.68
CA GLU A 100 -11.65 6.10 14.13
C GLU A 100 -10.73 7.28 13.85
N ARG A 101 -9.42 7.08 13.98
CA ARG A 101 -8.39 8.10 13.78
C ARG A 101 -7.11 7.50 13.21
N SER A 102 -6.41 8.28 12.40
CA SER A 102 -5.05 8.00 11.94
C SER A 102 -4.14 9.19 12.25
N LEU A 103 -3.03 8.93 12.94
CA LEU A 103 -2.08 9.96 13.40
C LEU A 103 -0.70 9.71 12.77
N PRO A 104 -0.02 10.73 12.22
CA PRO A 104 1.36 10.59 11.76
C PRO A 104 2.30 10.18 12.90
N VAL A 105 3.21 9.25 12.61
CA VAL A 105 4.27 8.83 13.54
C VAL A 105 5.55 9.58 13.20
N SER A 106 6.05 10.40 14.12
CA SER A 106 7.21 11.29 13.91
C SER A 106 8.47 10.92 14.67
N ASP A 107 8.38 10.00 15.63
CA ASP A 107 9.47 9.65 16.54
C ASP A 107 10.30 8.44 16.09
N ARG A 108 10.13 7.99 14.83
CA ARG A 108 10.88 6.87 14.24
C ARG A 108 11.65 7.33 13.00
N SER A 109 12.93 6.92 12.93
CA SER A 109 13.83 7.22 11.81
C SER A 109 13.24 6.79 10.47
N ASP A 110 12.63 5.61 10.43
CA ASP A 110 12.09 5.01 9.21
C ASP A 110 10.91 5.82 8.63
N CYS A 111 10.30 6.65 9.46
CA CYS A 111 9.16 7.49 9.11
C CYS A 111 9.57 8.93 8.79
N ALA A 112 10.84 9.31 9.00
CA ALA A 112 11.31 10.69 8.87
C ALA A 112 11.11 11.25 7.45
N ALA A 113 11.41 10.46 6.42
CA ALA A 113 11.21 10.86 5.04
C ALA A 113 9.73 11.12 4.72
N GLY A 114 8.83 10.24 5.19
CA GLY A 114 7.39 10.41 4.99
C GLY A 114 6.77 11.61 5.70
N ASN A 115 7.42 12.13 6.75
CA ASN A 115 6.99 13.32 7.48
C ASN A 115 7.48 14.64 6.85
N ALA A 116 8.33 14.57 5.82
CA ALA A 116 8.79 15.76 5.13
C ALA A 116 7.62 16.47 4.40
N PRO A 117 7.52 17.81 4.42
CA PRO A 117 6.39 18.54 3.84
C PRO A 117 6.13 18.22 2.36
N GLU A 118 7.19 17.96 1.58
CA GLU A 118 7.11 17.55 0.18
C GLU A 118 6.40 16.20 -0.04
N ASN A 119 6.30 15.37 1.00
CA ASN A 119 5.64 14.06 0.98
C ASN A 119 4.23 14.09 1.58
N ALA A 120 3.67 15.29 1.84
CA ALA A 120 2.30 15.44 2.32
C ALA A 120 1.23 14.72 1.47
N PRO A 121 1.32 14.65 0.12
CA PRO A 121 0.38 13.85 -0.67
C PRO A 121 0.40 12.35 -0.34
N LEU A 122 1.56 11.79 -0.01
CA LEU A 122 1.69 10.38 0.38
C LEU A 122 1.01 10.12 1.74
N MET A 123 1.24 11.02 2.69
CA MET A 123 0.60 10.98 4.01
C MET A 123 -0.93 11.06 3.90
N GLN A 124 -1.44 11.99 3.10
CA GLN A 124 -2.89 12.14 2.86
C GLN A 124 -3.49 10.89 2.21
N ALA A 125 -2.84 10.35 1.17
CA ALA A 125 -3.28 9.12 0.51
C ALA A 125 -3.37 7.95 1.49
N ALA A 126 -2.39 7.80 2.38
CA ALA A 126 -2.41 6.78 3.41
C ALA A 126 -3.56 7.01 4.41
N GLN A 127 -3.77 8.23 4.89
CA GLN A 127 -4.82 8.56 5.86
C GLN A 127 -6.24 8.34 5.30
N GLU A 128 -6.48 8.69 4.03
CA GLU A 128 -7.75 8.48 3.36
C GLU A 128 -8.06 6.99 3.16
N ALA A 129 -7.06 6.21 2.75
CA ALA A 129 -7.25 4.78 2.54
C ALA A 129 -7.56 4.05 3.85
N VAL A 130 -6.78 4.30 4.91
CA VAL A 130 -7.00 3.65 6.21
C VAL A 130 -8.31 4.06 6.87
N ALA A 131 -8.87 5.24 6.56
CA ALA A 131 -10.20 5.63 7.04
C ALA A 131 -11.32 4.70 6.51
N MET A 132 -11.07 3.99 5.41
CA MET A 132 -11.99 3.00 4.83
C MET A 132 -11.67 1.57 5.26
N TRP A 133 -10.56 1.35 5.97
CA TRP A 133 -10.17 0.01 6.42
C TRP A 133 -11.11 -0.53 7.49
N ARG A 134 -11.29 -1.85 7.46
CA ARG A 134 -12.08 -2.63 8.40
C ARG A 134 -11.25 -3.79 8.91
N PHE A 135 -11.31 -4.00 10.22
CA PHE A 135 -10.61 -5.05 10.92
C PHE A 135 -11.60 -6.05 11.50
N VAL A 136 -11.19 -7.31 11.61
CA VAL A 136 -11.71 -8.18 12.65
C VAL A 136 -11.26 -7.56 13.98
N PRO A 137 -12.17 -7.19 14.90
CA PRO A 137 -11.80 -6.49 16.12
C PRO A 137 -10.83 -7.30 16.97
N ALA A 138 -9.94 -6.59 17.67
CA ALA A 138 -9.23 -7.18 18.79
C ALA A 138 -10.24 -7.59 19.87
N ALA A 139 -9.95 -8.66 20.60
CA ALA A 139 -10.83 -9.10 21.67
C ALA A 139 -10.07 -9.81 22.78
N VAL A 140 -10.56 -9.63 24.01
CA VAL A 140 -10.26 -10.53 25.13
C VAL A 140 -11.27 -11.65 25.12
N CYS A 141 -10.79 -12.88 25.20
CA CYS A 141 -11.59 -14.07 25.05
C CYS A 141 -11.53 -14.87 26.34
N HIS A 142 -12.69 -15.11 26.94
CA HIS A 142 -12.81 -15.82 28.21
C HIS A 142 -13.23 -17.26 27.94
N PHE A 143 -12.37 -18.19 28.33
CA PHE A 143 -12.59 -19.62 28.17
C PHE A 143 -13.12 -20.23 29.48
N PRO A 144 -13.89 -21.31 29.40
CA PRO A 144 -14.20 -22.09 30.60
C PRO A 144 -12.92 -22.71 31.16
N PRO A 145 -12.75 -22.76 32.50
CA PRO A 145 -11.52 -23.25 33.13
C PRO A 145 -11.09 -24.65 32.67
N GLN A 146 -12.03 -25.51 32.29
CA GLN A 146 -11.77 -26.88 31.86
C GLN A 146 -11.46 -27.03 30.36
N ARG A 147 -11.62 -25.99 29.54
CA ARG A 147 -11.39 -26.03 28.09
C ARG A 147 -10.65 -24.79 27.58
N VAL A 148 -9.53 -24.47 28.22
CA VAL A 148 -8.63 -23.42 27.72
C VAL A 148 -7.76 -23.99 26.59
N PRO A 149 -7.85 -23.46 25.36
CA PRO A 149 -7.06 -23.97 24.23
C PRO A 149 -5.57 -23.59 24.35
N THR A 150 -4.73 -24.31 23.59
CA THR A 150 -3.30 -23.97 23.45
C THR A 150 -3.13 -22.67 22.66
N ASP A 151 -3.84 -22.53 21.53
CA ASP A 151 -3.95 -21.25 20.83
C ASP A 151 -5.12 -20.46 21.39
N ARG A 152 -4.81 -19.45 22.21
CA ARG A 152 -5.79 -18.56 22.81
C ARG A 152 -6.06 -17.31 21.96
N GLY A 153 -5.35 -17.15 20.85
CA GLY A 153 -5.43 -15.98 19.96
C GLY A 153 -6.53 -16.07 18.91
N SER A 154 -7.05 -17.26 18.62
CA SER A 154 -8.17 -17.44 17.68
C SER A 154 -9.54 -17.12 18.31
N CYS A 155 -9.63 -17.19 19.64
CA CYS A 155 -10.87 -17.14 20.43
C CYS A 155 -11.86 -18.27 20.14
N GLU A 156 -11.45 -19.31 19.43
CA GLU A 156 -12.30 -20.47 19.18
C GLU A 156 -12.58 -21.22 20.49
N GLY A 157 -13.85 -21.49 20.78
CA GLY A 157 -14.27 -22.17 22.01
C GLY A 157 -14.35 -21.26 23.25
N ALA A 158 -14.18 -19.94 23.09
CA ALA A 158 -14.45 -18.98 24.17
C ALA A 158 -15.96 -18.93 24.49
N GLU A 159 -16.31 -18.81 25.77
CA GLU A 159 -17.69 -18.61 26.23
C GLU A 159 -18.12 -17.15 26.12
N ARG A 160 -17.16 -16.23 26.17
CA ARG A 160 -17.38 -14.79 25.97
C ARG A 160 -16.22 -14.19 25.19
N ILE A 161 -16.56 -13.35 24.22
CA ILE A 161 -15.61 -12.56 23.43
C ILE A 161 -15.94 -11.09 23.71
N GLU A 162 -15.00 -10.37 24.30
CA GLU A 162 -15.12 -8.96 24.65
C GLU A 162 -14.23 -8.14 23.68
N PRO A 163 -14.83 -7.43 22.71
CA PRO A 163 -14.06 -6.59 21.80
C PRO A 163 -13.41 -5.44 22.55
N VAL A 164 -12.17 -5.12 22.20
CA VAL A 164 -11.40 -4.03 22.83
C VAL A 164 -10.83 -3.09 21.78
N PRO A 165 -10.85 -1.77 22.02
CA PRO A 165 -10.22 -0.80 21.13
C PRO A 165 -8.70 -0.91 21.23
N VAL A 166 -8.02 -0.64 20.11
CA VAL A 166 -6.57 -0.84 19.99
C VAL A 166 -5.93 0.27 19.18
N SER A 167 -4.63 0.46 19.40
CA SER A 167 -3.79 1.28 18.53
C SER A 167 -2.77 0.41 17.81
N LEU A 168 -2.70 0.51 16.50
CA LEU A 168 -1.73 -0.19 15.66
C LEU A 168 -0.83 0.82 14.94
N LEU A 169 0.44 0.47 14.76
CA LEU A 169 1.36 1.25 13.94
C LEU A 169 1.49 0.58 12.57
N TYR A 170 1.37 1.36 11.51
CA TYR A 170 1.53 0.91 10.12
C TYR A 170 2.55 1.79 9.40
N GLY A 171 3.42 1.17 8.61
CA GLY A 171 4.27 1.83 7.62
C GLY A 171 3.75 1.54 6.22
N PHE A 172 3.71 2.57 5.38
CA PHE A 172 3.32 2.49 3.97
C PHE A 172 4.47 2.98 3.12
N THR A 173 5.04 2.11 2.29
CA THR A 173 6.16 2.45 1.42
C THR A 173 5.64 2.74 0.04
N PHE A 174 5.76 4.00 -0.37
CA PHE A 174 5.39 4.47 -1.69
C PHE A 174 6.60 4.46 -2.61
N GLU A 175 6.39 3.98 -3.83
CA GLU A 175 7.36 4.10 -4.91
C GLU A 175 6.62 4.54 -6.18
N ILE A 176 7.20 5.49 -6.91
CA ILE A 176 6.72 5.88 -8.24
C ILE A 176 7.84 5.54 -9.22
N VAL A 177 7.56 4.63 -10.14
CA VAL A 177 8.50 4.24 -11.19
C VAL A 177 8.06 4.78 -12.54
N LYS A 178 9.05 5.23 -13.32
CA LYS A 178 8.84 5.64 -14.71
C LYS A 178 8.90 4.42 -15.62
N GLY A 179 7.77 4.03 -16.20
CA GLY A 179 7.71 3.05 -17.28
C GLY A 179 7.79 3.73 -18.66
N GLN A 180 8.24 3.00 -19.67
CA GLN A 180 8.10 3.38 -21.07
C GLN A 180 7.41 2.24 -21.81
N HIS A 181 6.29 2.54 -22.48
CA HIS A 181 5.61 1.59 -23.36
C HIS A 181 5.81 2.02 -24.80
N VAL A 182 6.28 1.09 -25.63
CA VAL A 182 6.43 1.31 -27.06
C VAL A 182 5.26 0.66 -27.77
N VAL A 183 4.37 1.48 -28.33
CA VAL A 183 3.26 0.98 -29.14
C VAL A 183 3.67 1.04 -30.60
N ARG A 184 3.78 -0.14 -31.23
CA ARG A 184 3.97 -0.26 -32.68
C ARG A 184 2.61 -0.51 -33.33
N ARG A 185 2.17 0.41 -34.18
CA ARG A 185 1.02 0.17 -35.08
C ARG A 185 1.56 -0.35 -36.41
N GLN A 186 1.35 -1.63 -36.71
CA GLN A 186 1.54 -2.11 -38.08
C GLN A 186 0.39 -1.55 -38.94
N GLY A 187 0.76 -0.79 -39.98
CA GLY A 187 -0.19 -0.25 -40.96
C GLY A 187 -0.88 -1.37 -41.73
N ARG A 188 -2.18 -1.19 -42.00
CA ARG A 188 -2.99 -2.08 -42.83
C ARG A 188 -3.01 -1.61 -44.28
#